data_AF-A0A1J5RRS9-F1
#
_entry.id   AF-A0A1J5RRS9-F1
#
_cell.length_a   1.000
_cell.length_b   1.000
_cell.length_c   1.000
_cell.angle_alpha   90.00
_cell.angle_beta   90.00
_cell.angle_gamma   90.00
#
_symmetry.space_group_name_H-M   'P 1'
#
loop_
_entity.id
_entity.type
_entity.pdbx_description
1 polymer ?
#
loop_
_entity_poly.entity_id
_entity_poly.type
_entity_poly.pdbx_seq_one_letter_code
_entity_poly.pdbx_strand_id
1 'polypeptide(L)' 'MRFQVSYKGLQQYVGSLFCATSYLEKQWGSVVKAYELGVKLVLVSD' A
#
# COMPACT_ATOMS: atom_id res chain seq x y z
N MET A 1 -9.42 9.32 6.43
CA MET A 1 -8.29 9.11 5.51
C MET A 1 -8.20 7.62 5.23
N ARG A 2 -8.51 7.18 4.00
CA ARG A 2 -8.32 5.79 3.59
C ARG A 2 -7.08 5.70 2.72
N PHE A 3 -6.25 4.68 2.90
CA PHE A 3 -5.12 4.46 2.01
C PHE A 3 -5.48 3.40 0.99
N GLN A 4 -4.95 3.55 -0.21
CA GLN A 4 -5.16 2.61 -1.30
C GLN A 4 -3.79 2.16 -1.80
N VAL A 5 -3.59 0.86 -1.77
CA VAL A 5 -2.40 0.20 -2.33
C VAL A 5 -2.69 -0.14 -3.78
N SER A 6 -1.88 0.36 -4.70
CA SER A 6 -1.99 0.08 -6.14
C SER A 6 -0.74 -0.63 -6.64
N TYR A 7 -0.92 -1.78 -7.29
CA TYR A 7 0.18 -2.59 -7.85
C TYR A 7 -0.28 -3.39 -9.06
N LYS A 8 0.36 -3.24 -10.22
CA LYS A 8 0.08 -3.98 -11.47
C LYS A 8 -1.42 -4.08 -11.83
N GLY A 9 -2.18 -3.01 -11.60
CA GLY A 9 -3.62 -2.96 -11.86
C GLY A 9 -4.51 -3.48 -10.74
N LEU A 10 -3.94 -4.10 -9.69
CA LEU A 10 -4.65 -4.43 -8.46
C LEU A 10 -4.71 -3.20 -7.56
N GLN A 11 -5.89 -2.94 -7.01
CA GLN A 11 -6.16 -1.84 -6.09
C GLN A 11 -6.78 -2.40 -4.81
N GLN A 12 -6.14 -2.16 -3.67
CA GLN A 12 -6.62 -2.61 -2.38
C GLN A 12 -6.74 -1.45 -1.41
N TYR A 13 -7.94 -1.28 -0.86
CA TYR A 13 -8.20 -0.28 0.16
C TYR A 13 -7.76 -0.80 1.51
N VAL A 14 -6.84 -0.08 2.14
CA VAL A 14 -6.33 -0.36 3.45
C VAL A 14 -6.59 0.87 4.32
N GLY A 15 -7.51 0.72 5.28
CA GLY A 15 -8.11 1.84 6.00
C GLY A 15 -7.11 2.87 6.53
N SER A 16 -6.17 2.47 7.40
CA SER A 16 -5.16 3.38 7.96
C SER A 16 -3.79 3.21 7.28
N LEU A 17 -2.96 4.25 7.36
CA LEU A 17 -1.57 4.22 6.88
C LEU A 17 -0.80 3.07 7.52
N PHE A 18 -0.98 2.88 8.84
CA PHE A 18 -0.32 1.82 9.60
C PHE A 18 -0.68 0.43 9.09
N CYS A 19 -1.97 0.18 8.83
CA CYS A 19 -2.38 -1.09 8.23
C CYS A 19 -1.82 -1.27 6.82
N ALA A 20 -1.72 -0.18 6.05
CA ALA A 20 -1.18 -0.22 4.71
C ALA A 20 0.32 -0.56 4.71
N THR A 21 1.11 0.08 5.58
CA THR A 21 2.54 -0.22 5.72
C THR A 21 2.77 -1.64 6.22
N SER A 22 2.04 -2.11 7.23
CA SER A 22 2.14 -3.50 7.69
C SER A 22 1.73 -4.51 6.62
N TYR A 23 0.73 -4.17 5.79
CA TYR A 23 0.36 -5.00 4.65
C TYR A 23 1.49 -5.09 3.61
N LEU A 24 2.12 -3.97 3.29
CA LEU A 24 3.26 -3.92 2.37
C LEU A 24 4.46 -4.72 2.90
N GLU A 25 4.79 -4.59 4.18
CA GLU A 25 5.86 -5.37 4.80
C GLU A 25 5.56 -6.86 4.80
N LYS A 26 4.32 -7.26 5.08
CA LYS A 26 3.94 -8.68 5.12
C LYS A 26 3.98 -9.33 3.74
N GLN A 27 3.57 -8.62 2.69
CA GLN A 27 3.52 -9.17 1.32
C GLN A 27 4.87 -9.11 0.59
N TRP A 28 5.65 -8.04 0.78
CA TRP A 28 6.90 -7.81 0.03
C TRP A 28 8.16 -7.84 0.90
N GLY A 29 8.03 -8.14 2.19
CA GLY A 29 9.12 -8.21 3.17
C GLY A 29 9.61 -6.85 3.67
N SER A 30 9.31 -5.76 2.96
CA SER A 30 9.60 -4.39 3.38
C SER A 30 8.76 -3.40 2.57
N VAL A 31 8.39 -2.27 3.17
CA VAL A 31 7.79 -1.14 2.45
C VAL A 31 8.70 -0.66 1.32
N VAL A 32 10.02 -0.60 1.54
CA VAL A 32 10.98 -0.11 0.53
C VAL A 32 10.96 -1.01 -0.69
N LYS A 33 11.02 -2.34 -0.51
CA LYS A 33 10.92 -3.31 -1.61
C LYS A 33 9.61 -3.20 -2.36
N ALA A 34 8.49 -2.98 -1.65
CA ALA A 34 7.20 -2.76 -2.29
C ALA A 34 7.25 -1.52 -3.21
N TYR A 35 7.84 -0.41 -2.75
CA TYR A 35 8.03 0.78 -3.58
C TYR A 35 8.96 0.54 -4.77
N GLU A 36 10.07 -0.18 -4.60
CA GLU A 36 10.99 -0.54 -5.69
C GLU A 36 10.31 -1.42 -6.75
N LEU A 37 9.35 -2.26 -6.33
CA LEU A 37 8.54 -3.08 -7.23
C LEU A 37 7.42 -2.28 -7.93
N GLY A 38 7.26 -0.99 -7.59
CA GLY A 38 6.26 -0.11 -8.18
C GLY A 38 4.91 -0.12 -7.47
N VAL A 39 4.84 -0.62 -6.23
CA VAL A 39 3.64 -0.49 -5.39
C VAL A 39 3.50 0.97 -4.95
N LYS A 40 2.31 1.55 -5.14
CA LYS A 40 2.00 2.93 -4.77
C LYS A 40 0.96 2.97 -3.67
N LEU A 41 1.19 3.83 -2.68
CA LEU A 41 0.22 4.19 -1.65
C LEU A 41 -0.44 5.53 -2.03
N VAL A 42 -1.75 5.52 -2.20
CA VAL A 42 -2.55 6.70 -2.52
C VAL A 42 -3.43 7.02 -1.32
N LEU A 43 -3.36 8.27 -0.84
CA LEU A 43 -4.32 8.77 0.14
C LEU A 43 -5.63 9.08 -0.58
N VAL A 44 -6.69 8.39 -0.18
CA VAL A 44 -8.05 8.64 -0.61
C VAL A 44 -8.76 9.33 0.55
N SER A 45 -8.93 10.64 0.43
CA SER A 45 -9.90 11.39 1.23
C SER A 45 -11.21 11.43 0.44
N ASP A 46 -12.28 10.99 1.10
CA ASP A 46 -13.65 11.25 0.68
C ASP A 46 -13.96 12.75 0.85
#